data_AF-A0A359M1Y9-F1
#
_entry.id   AF-A0A359M1Y9-F1
#
_cell.length_a   1.000
_cell.length_b   1.000
_cell.length_c   1.000
_cell.angle_alpha   90.00
_cell.angle_beta   90.00
_cell.angle_gamma   90.00
#
_symmetry.space_group_name_H-M   'P 1'
#
loop_
_entity.id
_entity.type
_entity.pdbx_description
1 polymer ?
#
loop_
_entity_poly.entity_id
_entity_poly.type
_entity_poly.pdbx_seq_one_letter_code
_entity_poly.pdbx_strand_id
1 'polypeptide(L)'
;MVITGVYYALGLIAGGLVAGYFTNPWLGAPFYLLAAFCLYFFRDPSREIPHGSYAVSPADGKVVQVKPEPGPLTRVSIFLNVFDVHVNRAPIAGKITNVVYKR
;
A
#
# COMPACT_ATOMS: atom_id res chain seq x y z
N MET A 1 5.65 3.26 7.85
CA MET A 1 6.19 3.08 6.48
C MET A 1 6.50 1.61 6.27
N VAL A 2 6.19 1.04 5.11
CA VAL A 2 6.55 -0.34 4.78
C VAL A 2 8.04 -0.41 4.43
N ILE A 3 8.80 -1.25 5.12
CA ILE A 3 10.27 -1.31 4.98
C ILE A 3 10.73 -1.59 3.56
N THR A 4 9.95 -2.36 2.80
CA THR A 4 10.22 -2.66 1.39
C THR A 4 10.32 -1.39 0.52
N GLY A 5 9.50 -0.38 0.82
CA GLY A 5 9.56 0.91 0.12
C GLY A 5 10.90 1.62 0.29
N VAL A 6 11.54 1.47 1.46
CA VAL A 6 12.87 2.03 1.72
C VAL A 6 13.92 1.31 0.88
N TYR A 7 13.87 -0.02 0.80
CA TYR A 7 14.83 -0.78 -0.01
C TYR A 7 14.74 -0.43 -1.50
N TYR A 8 13.52 -0.28 -2.03
CA TYR A 8 13.34 0.16 -3.42
C TYR A 8 13.86 1.58 -3.66
N ALA A 9 13.56 2.51 -2.75
CA ALA A 9 14.04 3.89 -2.86
C ALA A 9 15.58 3.95 -2.83
N LEU A 10 16.23 3.20 -1.91
CA LEU A 10 17.69 3.12 -1.84
C LEU A 10 18.30 2.54 -3.13
N GLY A 11 17.72 1.46 -3.66
CA GLY A 11 18.17 0.87 -4.92
C GLY A 11 18.04 1.84 -6.10
N LEU A 12 16.94 2.58 -6.18
CA LEU A 12 16.72 3.59 -7.21
C LEU A 12 17.67 4.78 -7.08
N ILE A 13 17.89 5.28 -5.86
CA ILE A 13 18.85 6.36 -5.61
C ILE A 13 20.26 5.92 -6.03
N ALA A 14 20.69 4.72 -5.66
CA ALA A 14 21.98 4.17 -6.07
C ALA A 14 22.08 4.05 -7.60
N GLY A 15 21.03 3.55 -8.27
CA GLY A 15 20.96 3.50 -9.73
C GLY A 15 21.07 4.89 -10.39
N GLY A 16 20.36 5.89 -9.84
CA GLY A 16 20.42 7.27 -10.31
C GLY A 16 21.80 7.90 -10.14
N LEU A 17 22.48 7.63 -9.01
CA LEU A 17 23.85 8.09 -8.76
C LEU A 17 24.84 7.46 -9.73
N VAL A 18 24.76 6.14 -9.94
CA VAL A 18 25.63 5.41 -10.89
C VAL A 18 25.40 5.94 -12.31
N ALA A 19 24.15 6.03 -12.76
CA ALA A 19 23.83 6.54 -14.10
C ALA A 19 24.33 7.97 -14.28
N GLY A 20 24.05 8.86 -13.32
CA GLY A 20 24.46 10.26 -13.36
C GLY A 20 25.98 10.45 -13.38
N TYR A 21 26.72 9.61 -12.63
CA TYR A 21 28.17 9.66 -12.55
C TYR A 21 28.85 9.24 -13.87
N PHE A 22 28.37 8.16 -14.51
CA PHE A 22 28.99 7.63 -15.73
C PHE A 22 28.53 8.30 -17.03
N THR A 23 27.49 9.13 -16.99
CA THR A 23 26.92 9.73 -18.20
C THR A 23 26.68 11.23 -18.05
N ASN A 24 25.55 11.63 -17.48
CA ASN A 24 25.15 13.00 -17.22
C ASN A 24 24.26 13.03 -15.97
N PRO A 25 24.52 13.90 -14.97
CA PRO A 25 23.72 13.98 -13.75
C PRO A 25 22.20 14.10 -13.98
N TRP A 26 21.77 14.75 -15.07
CA TRP A 26 20.35 14.89 -15.42
C TRP A 26 19.65 13.55 -15.71
N LEU A 27 20.39 12.53 -16.17
CA LEU A 27 19.84 11.19 -16.42
C LEU A 27 19.51 10.43 -15.13
N GLY A 28 19.99 10.89 -13.97
CA GLY A 28 19.58 10.35 -12.67
C GLY A 28 18.20 10.83 -12.22
N ALA A 29 17.66 11.92 -12.78
CA ALA A 29 16.42 12.53 -12.31
C ALA A 29 15.20 11.58 -12.30
N PRO A 30 14.96 10.74 -13.33
CA PRO A 30 13.86 9.76 -13.31
C PRO A 30 13.98 8.76 -12.15
N PHE A 31 15.20 8.35 -11.79
CA PHE A 31 15.43 7.42 -10.69
C PHE A 31 15.08 8.05 -9.34
N TYR A 32 15.49 9.30 -9.12
CA TYR A 32 15.17 10.01 -7.87
C TYR A 32 13.67 10.30 -7.74
N LEU A 33 13.01 10.66 -8.84
CA LEU A 33 11.56 10.84 -8.88
C LEU A 33 10.84 9.53 -8.54
N LEU A 34 11.28 8.41 -9.12
CA LEU A 34 10.71 7.11 -8.83
C LEU A 34 11.00 6.66 -7.39
N ALA A 35 12.19 6.97 -6.85
CA ALA A 35 12.53 6.70 -5.46
C ALA A 35 11.61 7.46 -4.49
N ALA A 36 11.39 8.75 -4.74
CA ALA A 36 10.44 9.56 -3.98
C ALA A 36 9.02 9.00 -4.08
N PHE A 37 8.61 8.59 -5.27
CA PHE A 37 7.33 7.92 -5.48
C PHE A 37 7.23 6.60 -4.71
N CYS A 38 8.26 5.76 -4.66
CA CYS A 38 8.27 4.54 -3.86
C CYS A 38 8.07 4.86 -2.36
N LEU A 39 8.78 5.85 -1.83
CA LEU A 39 8.59 6.26 -0.43
C LEU A 39 7.14 6.72 -0.15
N TYR A 40 6.55 7.47 -1.09
CA TYR A 40 5.16 7.91 -1.00
C TYR A 40 4.16 6.75 -1.14
N PHE A 41 4.37 5.83 -2.08
CA PHE A 41 3.47 4.70 -2.37
C PHE A 41 3.43 3.69 -1.22
N PHE A 42 4.59 3.39 -0.64
CA PHE A 42 4.75 2.46 0.48
C PHE A 42 4.61 3.13 1.86
N ARG A 43 4.05 4.35 1.91
CA ARG A 43 3.78 5.05 3.17
C ARG A 43 2.76 4.27 3.99
N ASP A 44 2.91 4.36 5.31
CA ASP A 44 1.99 3.74 6.26
C ASP A 44 1.85 4.70 7.45
N PRO A 45 0.91 5.65 7.36
CA PRO A 45 0.64 6.62 8.41
C PRO A 45 -0.20 6.01 9.54
N SER A 46 0.01 6.47 10.76
CA SER A 46 -0.85 6.15 11.90
C SER A 46 -2.26 6.67 11.68
N ARG A 47 -3.26 5.92 12.16
CA ARG A 47 -4.68 6.27 12.04
C ARG A 47 -5.36 6.16 13.39
N GLU A 48 -6.24 7.10 13.67
CA GLU A 48 -7.14 7.00 14.81
C GLU A 48 -8.26 6.02 14.49
N ILE A 49 -8.55 5.12 15.42
CA ILE A 49 -9.60 4.12 15.29
C ILE A 49 -10.75 4.58 16.20
N PRO A 50 -11.98 4.77 15.67
CA PRO A 50 -13.12 5.17 16.49
C PRO A 50 -13.44 4.09 17.54
N HIS A 51 -13.85 4.53 18.73
CA HIS A 51 -14.31 3.64 19.79
C HIS A 51 -15.73 3.14 19.53
N GLY A 52 -16.00 1.85 19.80
CA GLY A 52 -17.34 1.27 19.71
C GLY A 52 -17.37 -0.08 18.99
N SER A 53 -18.58 -0.62 18.81
CA SER A 53 -18.80 -1.90 18.12
C SER A 53 -19.01 -1.67 16.62
N TYR A 54 -17.94 -1.25 15.95
CA TYR A 54 -17.93 -0.97 14.52
C TYR A 54 -16.87 -1.80 13.81
N ALA A 55 -17.16 -2.25 12.59
CA ALA A 55 -16.13 -2.64 11.65
C ALA A 55 -15.61 -1.38 10.95
N VAL A 56 -14.30 -1.17 10.94
CA VAL A 56 -13.66 -0.05 10.25
C VAL A 56 -13.17 -0.46 8.87
N SER A 57 -12.89 0.51 8.01
CA SER A 57 -12.36 0.21 6.67
C SER A 57 -11.01 -0.51 6.79
N PRO A 58 -10.81 -1.68 6.14
CA PRO A 58 -9.55 -2.41 6.19
C PRO A 58 -8.46 -1.77 5.32
N ALA A 59 -8.83 -0.93 4.36
CA ALA A 59 -7.92 -0.31 3.41
C ALA A 59 -8.43 1.08 2.98
N ASP A 60 -7.54 1.86 2.35
CA ASP A 60 -7.93 3.07 1.65
C ASP A 60 -8.60 2.75 0.32
N GLY A 61 -9.18 3.77 -0.31
CA GLY A 61 -9.70 3.69 -1.66
C GLY A 61 -11.21 3.77 -1.73
N LYS A 62 -11.76 3.30 -2.86
CA LYS A 62 -13.17 3.48 -3.21
C LYS A 62 -13.93 2.17 -3.04
N VAL A 63 -15.06 2.21 -2.34
CA VAL A 63 -16.02 1.09 -2.38
C VAL A 63 -16.59 1.00 -3.80
N VAL A 64 -16.28 -0.11 -4.48
CA VAL A 64 -16.72 -0.35 -5.87
C VAL A 64 -17.89 -1.33 -5.94
N GLN A 65 -18.12 -2.11 -4.89
CA GLN A 65 -19.22 -3.07 -4.83
C GLN A 65 -19.60 -3.39 -3.39
N VAL A 66 -20.90 -3.50 -3.14
CA VAL A 66 -21.47 -4.14 -1.95
C VAL A 66 -22.46 -5.18 -2.46
N LYS A 67 -22.22 -6.44 -2.14
CA LYS A 67 -23.00 -7.56 -2.71
C LYS A 67 -23.28 -8.64 -1.67
N PRO A 68 -24.52 -9.16 -1.58
CA PRO A 68 -24.81 -10.34 -0.77
C PRO A 68 -24.11 -11.59 -1.35
N GLU A 69 -23.59 -12.44 -0.48
CA GLU A 69 -23.01 -13.75 -0.82
C GLU A 69 -23.85 -14.88 -0.22
N PRO A 70 -23.72 -16.14 -0.67
CA PRO A 70 -24.47 -17.25 -0.10
C PRO A 70 -24.31 -17.35 1.43
N GLY A 71 -25.44 -17.46 2.14
CA GLY A 71 -25.49 -17.38 3.60
C GLY A 71 -25.71 -15.95 4.12
N PRO A 72 -25.56 -15.69 5.44
CA PRO A 72 -25.72 -14.37 6.02
C PRO A 72 -24.47 -13.49 5.82
N LEU A 73 -23.92 -13.48 4.60
CA LEU A 73 -22.64 -12.82 4.27
C LEU A 73 -22.86 -11.64 3.32
N THR A 74 -22.11 -10.56 3.54
CA THR A 74 -22.04 -9.43 2.63
C THR A 74 -20.60 -9.17 2.25
N ARG A 75 -20.32 -9.14 0.95
CA ARG A 75 -19.02 -8.78 0.39
C ARG A 75 -18.96 -7.28 0.13
N VAL A 76 -17.93 -6.64 0.66
CA VAL A 76 -17.58 -5.25 0.34
C VAL A 76 -16.26 -5.27 -0.41
N SER A 77 -16.25 -4.72 -1.63
CA SER A 77 -15.06 -4.63 -2.47
C SER A 77 -14.56 -3.19 -2.47
N ILE A 78 -13.29 -3.00 -2.08
CA ILE A 78 -12.61 -1.71 -2.04
C ILE A 78 -11.49 -1.73 -3.08
N PHE A 79 -11.48 -0.75 -3.96
CA PHE A 79 -10.45 -0.56 -4.97
C PHE A 79 -9.46 0.50 -4.50
N LEU A 80 -8.19 0.11 -4.37
CA LEU A 80 -7.07 1.00 -4.10
C LEU A 80 -6.47 1.47 -5.42
N ASN A 81 -6.47 2.78 -5.63
CA ASN A 81 -5.75 3.41 -6.74
C ASN A 81 -4.29 3.69 -6.33
N VAL A 82 -3.47 4.11 -7.30
CA VAL A 82 -2.01 4.32 -7.14
C VAL A 82 -1.63 5.36 -6.06
N PHE A 83 -2.55 6.26 -5.69
CA PHE A 83 -2.33 7.27 -4.66
C PHE A 83 -2.80 6.82 -3.27
N ASP A 84 -3.55 5.73 -3.15
CA ASP A 84 -4.03 5.20 -1.87
C ASP A 84 -2.92 4.50 -1.09
N VAL A 85 -3.09 4.35 0.23
CA VAL A 85 -2.16 3.56 1.04
C VAL A 85 -2.37 2.07 0.77
N HIS A 86 -1.37 1.40 0.20
CA HIS A 86 -1.40 -0.02 -0.16
C HIS A 86 -1.08 -0.94 1.01
N VAL A 87 -1.81 -0.77 2.12
CA VAL A 87 -1.72 -1.60 3.32
C VAL A 87 -3.12 -2.03 3.75
N ASN A 88 -3.33 -3.34 3.79
CA ASN A 88 -4.56 -3.92 4.32
C ASN A 88 -4.40 -4.23 5.81
N ARG A 89 -5.37 -3.79 6.62
CA ARG A 89 -5.44 -4.00 8.06
C ARG A 89 -6.68 -4.82 8.43
N ALA A 90 -6.71 -5.34 9.65
CA ALA A 90 -7.89 -6.01 10.17
C ALA A 90 -9.01 -4.98 10.41
N PRO A 91 -10.23 -5.18 9.87
CA PRO A 91 -11.35 -4.26 10.05
C PRO A 91 -12.02 -4.40 11.43
N ILE A 92 -11.75 -5.50 12.14
CA ILE A 92 -12.27 -5.83 13.47
C ILE A 92 -11.19 -6.53 14.30
N ALA A 93 -11.32 -6.53 15.62
CA ALA A 93 -10.50 -7.36 16.49
C ALA A 93 -10.87 -8.84 16.34
N GLY A 94 -9.87 -9.72 16.36
CA GLY A 94 -10.07 -11.15 16.26
C GLY A 94 -8.78 -11.92 16.08
N LYS A 95 -8.89 -13.24 15.97
CA LYS A 95 -7.77 -14.13 15.68
C LYS A 95 -7.92 -14.69 14.27
N ILE A 96 -6.88 -14.56 13.46
CA ILE A 96 -6.84 -15.23 12.15
C ILE A 96 -6.75 -16.75 12.40
N THR A 97 -7.75 -17.49 11.91
CA THR A 97 -7.83 -18.95 12.06
C THR A 97 -7.34 -19.71 10.84
N ASN A 98 -7.40 -19.09 9.65
CA ASN A 98 -7.02 -19.70 8.39
C ASN A 98 -6.57 -18.63 7.38
N VAL A 99 -5.56 -18.94 6.57
CA VAL A 99 -5.11 -18.16 5.42
C VAL A 99 -4.93 -19.11 4.25
N VAL A 100 -5.69 -18.91 3.17
CA VAL A 100 -5.65 -19.75 1.98
C VAL A 100 -5.04 -18.96 0.84
N TYR A 101 -3.88 -19.41 0.34
CA TYR A 101 -3.30 -18.89 -0.90
C TYR A 101 -3.88 -19.66 -2.09
N LYS A 102 -4.57 -18.97 -2.99
CA LYS A 102 -5.01 -19.52 -4.28
C LYS A 102 -4.11 -18.94 -5.36
N ARG A 103 -3.51 -19.82 -6.17
CA ARG A 103 -2.66 -19.46 -7.30
C ARG A 103 -3.51 -19.11 -8.52
#